data_AF-A0A8D8CWS2-F1
#
_entry.id   AF-A0A8D8CWS2-F1
#
_cell.length_a   1.000
_cell.length_b   1.000
_cell.length_c   1.000
_cell.angle_alpha   90.00
_cell.angle_beta   90.00
_cell.angle_gamma   90.00
#
_symmetry.space_group_name_H-M   'P 1'
#
loop_
_entity.id
_entity.type
_entity.pdbx_description
1 polymer ?
#
loop_
_entity_poly.entity_id
_entity_poly.type
_entity_poly.pdbx_seq_one_letter_code
_entity_poly.pdbx_strand_id
1 'polypeptide(L)'
;GPHDSVMTSAFQASLEGGLASITKGQPLRIQHGSQITLKHTHGRVCWLHSHAHVYPIKYKDGRGSSHQQQVTCYGFKDVNNWWIVKRPNKESIVVDDEPDYIEHGDVIQL
;
A
#
# COMPACT_ATOMS: atom_id res chain seq x y z
N GLY A 1 20.60 11.89 -0.40
CA GLY A 1 21.80 11.48 -1.16
C GLY A 1 21.79 9.99 -1.49
N PRO A 2 22.91 9.44 -1.99
CA PRO A 2 23.00 8.06 -2.52
C PRO A 2 22.74 6.94 -1.50
N HIS A 3 22.81 7.24 -0.19
CA HIS A 3 22.57 6.29 0.89
C HIS A 3 21.22 6.46 1.59
N ASP A 4 20.34 7.34 1.11
CA ASP A 4 19.04 7.54 1.75
C ASP A 4 18.18 6.28 1.63
N SER A 5 18.37 5.48 0.58
CA SER A 5 17.58 4.30 0.24
C SER A 5 17.58 3.19 1.31
N VAL A 6 18.59 3.16 2.19
CA VAL A 6 18.69 2.22 3.31
C VAL A 6 18.03 2.73 4.61
N MET A 7 17.66 4.01 4.66
CA MET A 7 17.02 4.62 5.82
C MET A 7 15.51 4.37 5.85
N THR A 8 14.88 4.55 7.02
CA THR A 8 13.43 4.42 7.16
C THR A 8 12.69 5.48 6.34
N SER A 9 11.47 5.16 5.87
CA SER A 9 10.67 6.11 5.10
C SER A 9 10.34 7.39 5.88
N ALA A 10 10.13 7.30 7.20
CA ALA A 10 9.92 8.48 8.05
C ALA A 10 11.17 9.38 8.10
N PHE A 11 12.36 8.79 8.21
CA PHE A 11 13.60 9.56 8.16
C PHE A 11 13.83 10.20 6.78
N GLN A 12 13.67 9.44 5.70
CA GLN A 12 13.78 9.96 4.34
C GLN A 12 12.78 11.11 4.06
N ALA A 13 11.59 11.09 4.68
CA ALA A 13 10.58 12.15 4.57
C ALA A 13 10.96 13.44 5.32
N SER A 14 11.90 13.38 6.28
CA SER A 14 12.43 14.55 7.00
C SER A 14 13.60 15.24 6.31
N LEU A 15 14.22 14.59 5.33
CA LEU A 15 15.36 15.13 4.58
C LEU A 15 14.92 16.17 3.55
N GLU A 16 15.84 17.00 3.04
CA GLU A 16 15.55 17.84 1.90
C GLU A 16 15.75 17.07 0.58
N GLY A 17 14.72 17.06 -0.28
CA GLY A 17 14.71 16.29 -1.54
C GLY A 17 14.34 14.81 -1.36
N GLY A 18 14.46 14.01 -2.43
CA GLY A 18 14.23 12.56 -2.36
C GLY A 18 12.77 12.16 -2.03
N LEU A 19 12.56 11.34 -0.99
CA LEU A 19 11.20 10.94 -0.59
C LEU A 19 10.41 12.11 -0.01
N ALA A 20 11.07 13.03 0.70
CA ALA A 20 10.44 14.17 1.32
C ALA A 20 9.75 15.10 0.32
N SER A 21 10.29 15.29 -0.89
CA SER A 21 9.63 16.12 -1.91
C SER A 21 8.32 15.52 -2.43
N ILE A 22 8.11 14.21 -2.23
CA ILE A 22 6.93 13.45 -2.67
C ILE A 22 5.94 13.28 -1.50
N THR A 23 6.46 13.17 -0.27
CA THR A 23 5.63 13.03 0.94
C THR A 23 5.31 14.36 1.61
N LYS A 24 5.85 15.48 1.13
CA LYS A 24 5.56 16.82 1.66
C LYS A 24 4.07 17.13 1.52
N GLY A 25 3.41 17.37 2.63
CA GLY A 25 1.96 17.64 2.68
C GLY A 25 1.09 16.38 2.66
N GLN A 26 1.66 15.18 2.71
CA GLN A 26 0.86 13.97 2.92
C GLN A 26 0.26 13.97 4.33
N PRO A 27 -1.01 13.54 4.49
CA PRO A 27 -1.63 13.41 5.79
C PRO A 27 -0.85 12.45 6.70
N LEU A 28 -0.69 12.84 7.96
CA LEU A 28 -0.05 12.01 8.99
C LEU A 28 -0.96 10.88 9.49
N ARG A 29 -2.28 11.07 9.40
CA ARG A 29 -3.29 10.12 9.85
C ARG A 29 -4.00 9.53 8.64
N ILE A 30 -4.29 8.25 8.73
CA ILE A 30 -5.08 7.53 7.74
C ILE A 30 -6.55 7.59 8.19
N GLN A 31 -7.45 7.75 7.24
CA GLN A 31 -8.89 7.72 7.46
C GLN A 31 -9.57 6.80 6.44
N HIS A 32 -10.83 6.42 6.69
CA HIS A 32 -11.67 5.78 5.69
C HIS A 32 -11.61 6.53 4.36
N GLY A 33 -11.45 5.81 3.24
CA GLY A 33 -11.37 6.36 1.89
C GLY A 33 -9.97 6.87 1.51
N SER A 34 -9.00 6.81 2.43
CA SER A 34 -7.63 7.23 2.12
C SER A 34 -7.01 6.34 1.05
N GLN A 35 -6.39 6.97 0.06
CA GLN A 35 -5.54 6.28 -0.91
C GLN A 35 -4.11 6.18 -0.37
N ILE A 36 -3.58 4.97 -0.31
CA ILE A 36 -2.25 4.69 0.25
C ILE A 36 -1.43 3.80 -0.68
N THR A 37 -0.12 3.81 -0.47
CA THR A 37 0.77 2.75 -0.95
C THR A 37 1.44 2.08 0.25
N LEU A 38 1.53 0.75 0.23
CA LEU A 38 2.10 -0.02 1.33
C LEU A 38 3.50 -0.48 0.92
N LYS A 39 4.53 -0.02 1.65
CA LYS A 39 5.93 -0.34 1.37
C LYS A 39 6.43 -1.39 2.38
N HIS A 40 6.96 -2.49 1.89
CA HIS A 40 7.64 -3.47 2.72
C HIS A 40 8.97 -2.90 3.24
N THR A 41 9.19 -2.98 4.55
CA THR A 41 10.32 -2.33 5.24
C THR A 41 11.50 -3.26 5.52
N HIS A 42 11.32 -4.59 5.43
CA HIS A 42 12.37 -5.57 5.74
C HIS A 42 12.95 -6.18 4.44
N GLY A 43 14.27 -6.35 4.35
CA GLY A 43 14.89 -6.96 3.18
C GLY A 43 14.76 -6.09 1.91
N ARG A 44 14.29 -6.68 0.79
CA ARG A 44 14.18 -5.96 -0.47
C ARG A 44 12.97 -5.03 -0.45
N VAL A 45 13.21 -3.75 -0.74
CA VAL A 45 12.17 -2.74 -0.89
C VAL A 45 11.24 -3.10 -2.05
N CYS A 46 9.95 -3.18 -1.76
CA CYS A 46 8.88 -3.34 -2.72
C CYS A 46 7.55 -2.84 -2.15
N TRP A 47 6.56 -2.65 -3.00
CA TRP A 47 5.22 -2.19 -2.67
C TRP A 47 4.19 -3.30 -2.87
N LEU A 48 3.14 -3.31 -2.05
CA LEU A 48 1.96 -4.13 -2.28
C LEU A 48 1.34 -3.72 -3.62
N HIS A 49 1.20 -4.69 -4.53
CA HIS A 49 0.88 -4.44 -5.93
C HIS A 49 -0.12 -5.47 -6.45
N SER A 50 -1.07 -5.04 -7.28
CA SER A 50 -2.03 -5.94 -7.93
C SER A 50 -2.26 -5.52 -9.39
N HIS A 51 -2.14 -6.47 -10.32
CA HIS A 51 -2.31 -6.23 -11.76
C HIS A 51 -3.31 -7.21 -12.37
N ALA A 52 -3.70 -7.01 -13.63
CA ALA A 52 -4.75 -7.79 -14.29
C ALA A 52 -4.33 -9.22 -14.70
N HIS A 53 -3.57 -9.92 -13.84
CA HIS A 53 -3.27 -11.33 -13.98
C HIS A 53 -3.78 -12.12 -12.77
N VAL A 54 -4.08 -13.39 -13.01
CA VAL A 54 -4.61 -14.33 -12.02
C VAL A 54 -3.62 -15.46 -11.75
N TYR A 55 -3.70 -16.10 -10.59
CA TYR A 55 -2.89 -17.29 -10.34
C TYR A 55 -3.33 -18.46 -11.25
N PRO A 56 -2.41 -19.32 -11.71
CA PRO A 56 -2.78 -20.53 -12.46
C PRO A 56 -3.73 -21.43 -11.65
N ILE A 57 -4.78 -21.96 -12.29
CA ILE A 57 -5.68 -22.95 -11.65
C ILE A 57 -4.88 -24.13 -11.12
N LYS A 58 -3.89 -24.59 -11.89
CA LYS A 58 -3.02 -25.73 -11.54
C LYS A 58 -1.58 -25.46 -11.95
N TYR A 59 -0.65 -25.74 -11.04
CA TYR A 59 0.79 -25.63 -11.27
C TYR A 59 1.37 -26.98 -11.74
N LYS A 60 2.60 -26.95 -12.29
CA LYS A 60 3.30 -28.16 -12.78
C LYS A 60 3.57 -29.20 -11.70
N ASP A 61 3.69 -28.76 -10.45
CA ASP A 61 3.88 -29.61 -9.26
C ASP A 61 2.57 -30.18 -8.70
N GLY A 62 1.43 -29.93 -9.38
CA GLY A 62 0.12 -30.46 -9.01
C GLY A 62 -0.68 -29.59 -8.03
N ARG A 63 -0.10 -28.52 -7.48
CA ARG A 63 -0.85 -27.59 -6.61
C ARG A 63 -1.94 -26.86 -7.39
N GLY A 64 -3.06 -26.58 -6.72
CA GLY A 64 -4.14 -25.74 -7.24
C GLY A 64 -4.15 -24.34 -6.62
N SER A 65 -4.82 -23.39 -7.26
CA SER A 65 -5.13 -22.08 -6.68
C SER A 65 -6.59 -21.67 -6.96
N SER A 66 -7.06 -20.61 -6.31
CA SER A 66 -8.41 -20.06 -6.51
C SER A 66 -8.63 -19.40 -7.88
N HIS A 67 -7.58 -19.25 -8.69
CA HIS A 67 -7.62 -18.48 -9.95
C HIS A 67 -8.05 -17.02 -9.77
N GLN A 68 -7.86 -16.47 -8.58
CA GLN A 68 -8.09 -15.07 -8.29
C GLN A 68 -6.89 -14.20 -8.69
N GLN A 69 -7.11 -12.89 -8.64
CA GLN A 69 -6.10 -11.88 -8.98
C GLN A 69 -4.83 -12.04 -8.15
N GLN A 70 -3.68 -11.82 -8.80
CA GLN A 70 -2.39 -11.87 -8.14
C GLN A 70 -2.14 -10.59 -7.34
N VAL A 71 -1.77 -10.76 -6.07
CA VAL A 71 -1.24 -9.69 -5.22
C VAL A 71 0.22 -10.00 -4.93
N THR A 72 1.12 -9.10 -5.31
CA THR A 72 2.56 -9.31 -5.31
C THR A 72 3.29 -8.17 -4.61
N CYS A 73 4.62 -8.32 -4.45
CA CYS A 73 5.49 -7.25 -3.99
C CYS A 73 6.33 -6.74 -5.17
N TYR A 74 6.05 -5.53 -5.65
CA TYR A 74 6.68 -4.95 -6.85
C TYR A 74 7.74 -3.91 -6.49
N GLY A 75 8.90 -3.94 -7.16
CA GLY A 75 10.07 -3.16 -6.77
C GLY A 75 10.09 -1.69 -7.21
N PHE A 76 9.07 -1.25 -7.96
CA PHE A 76 9.04 0.09 -8.56
C PHE A 76 7.73 0.80 -8.26
N LYS A 77 7.74 2.13 -8.40
CA LYS A 77 6.53 2.94 -8.29
C LYS A 77 5.63 2.69 -9.49
N ASP A 78 4.36 2.39 -9.23
CA ASP A 78 3.37 2.02 -10.23
C ASP A 78 1.98 2.44 -9.76
N VAL A 79 1.05 2.69 -10.69
CA VAL A 79 -0.34 3.02 -10.37
C VAL A 79 -1.08 1.88 -9.68
N ASN A 80 -0.66 0.64 -9.94
CA ASN A 80 -1.20 -0.58 -9.35
C ASN A 80 -0.70 -0.82 -7.91
N ASN A 81 0.11 0.09 -7.35
CA ASN A 81 0.53 0.04 -5.95
C ASN A 81 -0.44 0.77 -5.00
N TRP A 82 -1.45 1.46 -5.54
CA TRP A 82 -2.42 2.23 -4.78
C TRP A 82 -3.57 1.36 -4.26
N TRP A 83 -3.91 1.56 -3.00
CA TRP A 83 -5.00 0.87 -2.29
C TRP A 83 -5.89 1.89 -1.58
N ILE A 84 -7.17 1.57 -1.41
CA ILE A 84 -8.11 2.41 -0.65
C ILE A 84 -8.35 1.74 0.70
N VAL A 85 -8.16 2.48 1.77
CA VAL A 85 -8.47 1.99 3.12
C VAL A 85 -9.97 2.10 3.37
N LYS A 86 -10.64 0.95 3.56
CA LYS A 86 -12.09 0.88 3.76
C LYS A 86 -12.44 0.21 5.11
N ARG A 87 -13.46 0.74 5.80
CA ARG A 87 -14.06 0.07 6.98
C ARG A 87 -14.89 -1.13 6.50
N PRO A 88 -14.76 -2.33 7.09
CA PRO A 88 -15.49 -3.52 6.65
C PRO A 88 -17.03 -3.37 6.62
N ASN A 89 -17.56 -2.54 7.51
CA ASN A 89 -19.00 -2.34 7.69
C ASN A 89 -19.56 -1.11 6.97
N LYS A 90 -18.76 -0.42 6.15
CA LYS A 90 -19.20 0.73 5.35
C LYS A 90 -19.11 0.37 3.88
N GLU A 91 -20.22 0.42 3.15
CA GLU A 91 -20.20 0.03 1.73
C GLU A 91 -19.62 1.10 0.81
N SER A 92 -19.88 2.36 1.13
CA SER A 92 -19.36 3.52 0.40
C SER A 92 -17.90 3.77 0.77
N ILE A 93 -17.13 4.26 -0.21
CA ILE A 93 -15.77 4.79 -0.02
C ILE A 93 -15.75 6.33 0.10
N VAL A 94 -16.93 6.96 0.04
CA VAL A 94 -17.07 8.41 0.14
C VAL A 94 -16.61 8.86 1.52
N VAL A 95 -15.80 9.92 1.52
CA VAL A 95 -15.33 10.58 2.73
C VAL A 95 -16.40 11.55 3.18
N ASP A 96 -16.89 11.37 4.40
CA ASP A 96 -17.84 12.30 5.05
C ASP A 96 -17.12 13.57 5.51
N ASP A 97 -17.87 14.64 5.79
CA ASP A 97 -17.32 15.92 6.30
C ASP A 97 -16.56 15.73 7.62
N GLU A 98 -16.99 14.78 8.45
CA GLU A 98 -16.28 14.39 9.67
C GLU A 98 -15.26 13.27 9.39
N PRO A 99 -13.97 13.47 9.71
CA PRO A 99 -12.94 12.46 9.46
C PRO A 99 -13.12 11.18 10.29
N ASP A 100 -13.35 10.04 9.62
CA ASP A 100 -13.31 8.70 10.22
C ASP A 100 -11.87 8.17 10.21
N TYR A 101 -11.07 8.57 11.21
CA TYR A 101 -9.68 8.12 11.35
C TYR A 101 -9.58 6.62 11.66
N ILE A 102 -8.58 5.98 11.07
CA ILE A 102 -8.20 4.61 11.36
C ILE A 102 -7.18 4.61 12.49
N GLU A 103 -7.50 3.87 13.56
CA GLU A 103 -6.69 3.79 14.77
C GLU A 103 -6.04 2.42 14.94
N HIS A 104 -5.08 2.33 15.85
CA HIS A 104 -4.47 1.05 16.21
C HIS A 104 -5.54 0.06 16.74
N GLY A 105 -5.54 -1.16 16.19
CA GLY A 105 -6.50 -2.21 16.53
C GLY A 105 -7.73 -2.26 15.63
N ASP A 106 -7.92 -1.26 14.75
CA ASP A 106 -9.01 -1.28 13.77
C ASP A 106 -8.81 -2.37 12.71
N VAL A 107 -9.92 -3.01 12.34
CA VAL A 107 -9.98 -3.90 11.18
C VAL A 107 -10.34 -3.07 9.95
N ILE A 108 -9.55 -3.22 8.88
CA ILE A 108 -9.76 -2.54 7.59
C ILE A 108 -9.80 -3.54 6.44
N GLN A 109 -10.29 -3.08 5.30
CA GLN A 109 -10.21 -3.70 3.98
C GLN A 109 -9.33 -2.82 3.09
N LEU A 110 -8.61 -3.48 2.17
CA LEU A 110 -7.82 -2.86 1.11
C LEU A 110 -8.35 -3.33 -0.24
#